data_AF-A0A5B0RY75-F1
#
_entry.id   AF-A0A5B0RY75-F1
#
_cell.length_a   1.000
_cell.length_b   1.000
_cell.length_c   1.000
_cell.angle_alpha   90.00
_cell.angle_beta   90.00
_cell.angle_gamma   90.00
#
_symmetry.space_group_name_H-M   'P 1'
#
loop_
_entity.id
_entity.type
_entity.pdbx_description
1 polymer ?
#
loop_
_entity_poly.entity_id
_entity_poly.type
_entity_poly.pdbx_seq_one_letter_code
_entity_poly.pdbx_strand_id
1 'polypeptide(L)' 'MYAVIQATNLLLDEKDEPVHGGSRPGKQPNRPRDFEGAYQKLVEHYFAKFPLYPNSIFR' A
#
# COMPACT_ATOMS: atom_id res chain seq x y z
N MET A 1 -18.58 -12.43 -3.06
CA MET A 1 -17.19 -12.43 -2.55
C MET A 1 -16.21 -12.96 -3.62
N TYR A 2 -16.39 -12.63 -4.90
CA TYR A 2 -15.61 -13.17 -6.03
C TYR A 2 -14.94 -12.06 -6.86
N ALA A 3 -15.54 -10.87 -6.91
CA ALA A 3 -15.04 -9.73 -7.65
C ALA A 3 -13.71 -9.17 -7.11
N VAL A 4 -13.52 -9.19 -5.79
CA VAL A 4 -12.27 -8.71 -5.15
C VAL A 4 -11.09 -9.60 -5.54
N ILE A 5 -11.29 -10.92 -5.58
CA ILE A 5 -10.26 -11.91 -5.94
C ILE A 5 -9.88 -11.81 -7.42
N GLN A 6 -10.85 -11.54 -8.30
CA GLN A 6 -10.55 -11.34 -9.72
C GLN A 6 -9.81 -10.02 -9.99
N ALA A 7 -10.15 -8.95 -9.27
CA ALA A 7 -9.46 -7.67 -9.39
C ALA A 7 -8.01 -7.73 -8.88
N THR A 8 -7.73 -8.52 -7.84
CA THR A 8 -6.36 -8.70 -7.33
C THR A 8 -5.47 -9.44 -8.31
N ASN A 9 -5.98 -10.48 -8.99
CA ASN A 9 -5.19 -11.26 -9.94
C ASN A 9 -4.85 -10.45 -11.21
N LEU A 10 -5.79 -9.63 -11.71
CA LEU A 10 -5.57 -8.75 -12.85
C LEU A 10 -4.47 -7.68 -12.58
N LEU A 11 -4.29 -7.27 -11.32
CA LEU A 11 -3.26 -6.30 -10.93
C LEU A 11 -1.86 -6.92 -10.75
N LEU A 12 -1.76 -8.25 -10.72
CA LEU A 12 -0.53 -8.99 -10.46
C LEU A 12 0.15 -9.48 -11.75
N ASP A 13 -0.56 -9.55 -12.87
CA ASP A 13 -0.07 -10.26 -14.06
C ASP A 13 0.81 -9.47 -15.03
N GLU A 14 0.97 -8.14 -14.87
CA GLU A 14 1.92 -7.39 -15.71
C GLU A 14 2.62 -6.29 -14.92
N LYS A 15 3.69 -6.66 -14.22
CA LYS A 15 4.74 -5.69 -13.88
C LYS A 15 6.06 -6.34 -14.21
N ASP A 16 6.68 -5.88 -15.29
CA ASP A 16 8.13 -5.92 -15.41
C ASP A 16 8.69 -5.32 -14.12
N GLU A 17 9.19 -6.18 -13.23
CA GLU A 17 9.84 -5.76 -12.01
C GLU A 17 10.96 -4.79 -12.41
N PRO A 18 10.96 -3.53 -11.94
CA PRO A 18 12.03 -2.60 -12.27
C PRO A 18 13.33 -3.22 -11.77
N VAL A 19 14.25 -3.50 -12.71
CA VAL A 19 15.49 -4.26 -12.47
C VAL A 19 16.25 -3.73 -11.24
N HIS A 20 16.15 -2.42 -10.96
CA HIS A 20 16.76 -1.78 -9.80
C HIS A 20 15.78 -0.80 -9.14
N GLY A 21 15.32 -1.13 -7.93
CA GLY A 21 14.85 -0.14 -6.97
C GLY A 21 16.05 0.40 -6.18
N GLY A 22 16.55 1.59 -6.49
CA GLY A 22 17.74 2.11 -5.80
C GLY A 22 18.08 3.56 -6.09
N SER A 23 18.62 4.25 -5.08
CA SER A 23 18.87 5.69 -5.08
C SER A 23 19.62 6.17 -6.31
N ARG A 24 19.09 7.22 -6.94
CA ARG A 24 19.84 8.00 -7.93
C ARG A 24 21.07 8.61 -7.26
N PRO A 25 22.20 8.80 -7.98
CA PRO A 25 23.34 9.56 -7.46
C PRO A 25 22.88 10.90 -6.85
N GLY A 26 23.26 11.16 -5.60
CA GLY A 26 22.84 12.37 -4.86
C GLY A 26 21.46 12.28 -4.19
N LYS A 27 20.78 11.13 -4.21
CA LYS A 27 19.56 10.88 -3.42
C LYS A 27 19.84 9.93 -2.27
N GLN A 28 19.10 10.10 -1.18
CA GLN A 28 19.20 9.21 -0.03
C GLN A 28 18.82 7.77 -0.43
N PRO A 29 19.41 6.76 0.24
CA PRO A 29 19.02 5.37 0.04
C PRO A 29 17.53 5.19 0.36
N ASN A 30 16.89 4.24 -0.31
CA ASN A 30 15.53 3.83 0.06
C ASN A 30 15.57 3.33 1.50
N ARG A 31 14.80 3.98 2.38
CA ARG A 31 14.63 3.50 3.75
C ARG A 31 13.90 2.15 3.70
N PRO A 32 14.23 1.22 4.62
CA PRO A 32 13.46 0.01 4.77
C PRO A 32 11.99 0.39 4.99
N ARG A 33 11.12 -0.09 4.09
CA ARG A 33 9.68 0.09 4.23
C ARG A 33 9.17 -1.01 5.14
N ASP A 34 8.61 -0.61 6.28
CA ASP A 34 7.79 -1.49 7.11
C ASP A 34 6.44 -1.67 6.43
N PHE A 35 6.39 -2.58 5.46
CA PHE A 35 5.20 -2.85 4.66
C PHE A 35 4.06 -3.40 5.53
N GLU A 36 4.38 -4.32 6.44
CA GLU A 36 3.40 -4.94 7.31
C GLU A 36 2.82 -3.93 8.31
N GLY A 37 3.67 -3.16 8.99
CA GLY A 37 3.20 -2.12 9.91
C GLY A 37 2.46 -0.98 9.19
N ALA A 38 2.86 -0.63 7.97
CA ALA A 38 2.12 0.34 7.15
C ALA A 38 0.73 -0.19 6.78
N TYR A 39 0.61 -1.46 6.43
CA TYR A 39 -0.67 -2.10 6.14
C TYR A 39 -1.57 -2.14 7.38
N GLN A 40 -1.04 -2.57 8.52
CA GLN A 40 -1.80 -2.61 9.79
C GLN A 40 -2.34 -1.21 10.15
N LYS A 41 -1.50 -0.18 10.07
CA LYS A 41 -1.92 1.21 10.32
C LYS A 41 -3.02 1.68 9.36
N LEU A 42 -2.91 1.30 8.09
CA LEU A 42 -3.90 1.66 7.08
C LEU A 42 -5.26 1.03 7.39
N VAL A 43 -5.27 -0.24 7.80
CA VAL A 43 -6.51 -0.93 8.24
C VAL A 43 -7.07 -0.27 9.49
N GLU A 44 -6.25 -0.02 10.51
CA GLU A 44 -6.68 0.56 11.78
C GLU A 44 -7.28 1.96 11.61
N HIS A 45 -6.64 2.79 10.78
CA HIS A 45 -7.03 4.18 10.61
C HIS A 45 -8.31 4.38 9.78
N TYR A 46 -8.58 3.50 8.82
CA TYR A 46 -9.63 3.72 7.81
C TYR A 46 -10.69 2.62 7.73
N PHE A 47 -10.35 1.37 8.09
CA PHE A 47 -11.19 0.20 7.85
C PHE A 47 -11.61 -0.53 9.13
N ALA A 48 -11.12 -0.11 10.31
CA ALA A 48 -11.55 -0.67 11.59
C ALA A 48 -13.03 -0.39 11.87
N LYS A 49 -13.63 -1.16 12.78
CA LYS A 49 -15.01 -0.94 13.26
C LYS A 49 -15.20 0.47 13.86
N PHE A 50 -14.15 0.99 14.48
CA PHE A 50 -14.06 2.35 14.99
C PHE A 50 -12.77 2.97 14.44
N PRO A 51 -12.79 3.51 13.21
CA PRO A 51 -11.58 4.02 12.56
C PRO A 51 -11.10 5.30 13.26
N LEU A 52 -9.79 5.51 13.27
CA LEU A 52 -9.18 6.69 13.89
C LEU A 52 -9.65 8.00 13.25
N TYR A 53 -9.81 8.00 11.91
CA TYR A 53 -10.26 9.17 11.18
C TYR A 53 -11.76 9.05 10.83
N PRO A 54 -12.60 9.99 11.30
CA PRO A 54 -14.01 10.01 10.94
C PRO A 54 -14.20 10.38 9.46
N ASN A 55 -15.24 9.82 8.85
CA ASN A 55 -15.58 10.04 7.44
C ASN A 55 -15.79 11.52 7.05
N SER A 56 -16.04 12.40 8.02
CA SER A 56 -16.21 13.84 7.79
C SER A 56 -14.94 14.53 7.28
N ILE A 57 -13.76 13.95 7.50
CA ILE A 57 -12.47 14.52 7.06
C ILE A 57 -12.25 14.34 5.54
N PHE A 58 -12.97 13.40 4.90
CA PHE A 58 -12.80 13.07 3.47
C PHE A 58 -13.90 13.63 2.57
N ARG A 59 -14.76 14.52 3.08
CA ARG A 59 -15.80 15.22 2.30
C ARG A 59 -15.34 16.62 1.93
#